data_AF-A0AAW2MGP8-F1
#
_entry.id   AF-A0AAW2MGP8-F1
#
_cell.length_a   1.000
_cell.length_b   1.000
_cell.length_c   1.000
_cell.angle_alpha   90.00
_cell.angle_beta   90.00
_cell.angle_gamma   90.00
#
_symmetry.space_group_name_H-M   'P 1'
#
loop_
_entity.id
_entity.type
_entity.pdbx_description
1 polymer ?
#
loop_
_entity_poly.entity_id
_entity_poly.type
_entity_poly.pdbx_seq_one_letter_code
_entity_poly.pdbx_strand_id
1 'polypeptide(L)'
;MFALLSPSCIPLHSFSYTYRTLIRSRRSYIEILKDEPGAYDRWAARGEEAMLPEVGYEDFRIGSQFWVLKRKHARIVVGERRVWSKFKLPCLRDYTCYPEEHYFATVLSMVDPRGYVPCTLTHVDWNGGHGGHPRMYMESEVGPELIRRLRKSRPRYGDEISSNGSESESKRRRHEEDPFMFARKFSAASLHQLMSIANEVILKE
;
A
#
# COMPACT_ATOMS: atom_id res chain seq x y z
N MET A 1 -13.22 3.46 7.07
CA MET A 1 -12.03 3.41 6.19
C MET A 1 -12.33 2.45 5.06
N PHE A 2 -11.56 2.54 3.99
CA PHE A 2 -11.60 1.60 2.87
C PHE A 2 -10.22 0.96 2.78
N ALA A 3 -10.17 -0.35 2.63
CA ALA A 3 -8.93 -1.10 2.43
C ALA A 3 -9.12 -2.01 1.21
N LEU A 4 -8.12 -2.09 0.34
CA LEU A 4 -8.12 -3.04 -0.78
C LEU A 4 -7.37 -4.31 -0.37
N LEU A 5 -8.00 -5.46 -0.55
CA LEU A 5 -7.41 -6.78 -0.32
C LEU A 5 -7.70 -7.67 -1.53
N SER A 6 -6.84 -8.66 -1.76
CA SER A 6 -7.05 -9.71 -2.77
C SER A 6 -7.20 -11.07 -2.11
N PRO A 7 -7.66 -12.12 -2.84
CA PRO A 7 -7.76 -13.48 -2.31
C PRO A 7 -6.45 -14.09 -1.80
N SER A 8 -5.30 -13.51 -2.13
CA SER A 8 -3.98 -13.96 -1.68
C SER A 8 -3.41 -13.12 -0.52
N CYS A 9 -4.24 -12.27 0.09
CA CYS A 9 -3.89 -11.49 1.27
C CYS A 9 -4.33 -12.21 2.54
N ILE A 10 -3.56 -12.07 3.61
CA ILE A 10 -3.92 -12.54 4.95
C ILE A 10 -3.86 -11.38 5.96
N PRO A 11 -4.65 -11.42 7.04
CA PRO A 11 -4.41 -10.55 8.18
C PRO A 11 -3.15 -10.97 8.93
N LEU A 12 -2.41 -9.99 9.46
CA LEU A 12 -1.31 -10.25 10.38
C LEU A 12 -1.73 -10.10 11.84
N HIS A 13 -2.89 -9.51 12.12
CA HIS A 13 -3.41 -9.29 13.48
C HIS A 13 -4.90 -9.64 13.54
N SER A 14 -5.43 -9.76 14.76
CA SER A 14 -6.87 -9.91 14.95
C SER A 14 -7.65 -8.75 14.32
N PHE A 15 -8.93 -9.02 14.00
CA PHE A 15 -9.81 -7.97 13.49
C PHE A 15 -9.95 -6.82 14.49
N SER A 16 -10.07 -7.12 15.79
CA SER A 16 -10.22 -6.10 16.82
C SER A 16 -8.99 -5.20 16.92
N TYR A 17 -7.78 -5.77 16.87
CA TYR A 17 -6.53 -5.01 16.82
C TYR A 17 -6.52 -4.10 15.60
N THR A 18 -6.72 -4.68 14.41
CA THR A 18 -6.69 -3.95 13.13
C THR A 18 -7.70 -2.82 13.12
N TYR A 19 -8.95 -3.10 13.51
CA TYR A 19 -10.02 -2.11 13.59
C TYR A 19 -9.67 -0.97 14.56
N ARG A 20 -9.19 -1.30 15.77
CA ARG A 20 -8.82 -0.33 16.80
C ARG A 20 -7.66 0.57 16.38
N THR A 21 -6.68 0.03 15.65
CA THR A 21 -5.55 0.78 15.10
C THR A 21 -6.02 1.73 14.00
N LEU A 22 -6.77 1.21 13.03
CA LEU A 22 -7.24 1.96 11.88
C LEU A 22 -8.26 3.06 12.26
N ILE A 23 -9.25 2.77 13.11
CA ILE A 23 -10.27 3.76 13.45
C ILE A 23 -9.70 4.96 14.21
N ARG A 24 -8.66 4.74 15.03
CA ARG A 24 -7.98 5.78 15.81
C ARG A 24 -6.98 6.61 15.00
N SER A 25 -6.45 6.06 13.91
CA SER A 25 -5.58 6.83 13.01
C SER A 25 -6.34 8.02 12.42
N ARG A 26 -5.70 9.19 12.30
CA ARG A 26 -6.27 10.37 11.65
C ARG A 26 -5.92 10.46 10.17
N ARG A 27 -4.98 9.64 9.70
CA ARG A 27 -4.42 9.68 8.36
C ARG A 27 -4.85 8.47 7.55
N SER A 28 -4.70 8.58 6.24
CA SER A 28 -4.73 7.43 5.33
C SER A 28 -3.34 6.82 5.18
N TYR A 29 -3.26 5.59 4.72
CA TYR A 29 -2.01 4.87 4.46
C TYR A 29 -1.98 4.50 2.98
N ILE A 30 -1.01 5.03 2.26
CA ILE A 30 -0.84 4.80 0.82
C ILE A 30 0.64 4.93 0.50
N GLU A 31 1.16 4.00 -0.29
CA GLU A 31 2.52 4.10 -0.82
C GLU A 31 2.57 5.25 -1.84
N ILE A 32 3.50 6.19 -1.63
CA ILE A 32 3.71 7.36 -2.49
C ILE A 32 5.22 7.54 -2.62
N LEU A 33 5.73 7.20 -3.80
CA LEU A 33 7.14 7.21 -4.12
C LEU A 33 7.43 8.24 -5.21
N LYS A 34 8.54 8.95 -5.04
CA LYS A 34 9.12 9.86 -6.03
C LYS A 34 10.42 9.24 -6.54
N ASP A 35 10.81 9.58 -7.76
CA ASP A 35 12.14 9.26 -8.31
C ASP A 35 12.45 7.76 -8.45
N GLU A 36 11.41 6.93 -8.53
CA GLU A 36 11.55 5.49 -8.73
C GLU A 36 12.01 5.14 -10.17
N PRO A 37 12.84 4.10 -10.35
CA PRO A 37 13.18 3.59 -11.67
C PRO A 37 11.93 3.28 -12.51
N GLY A 38 11.94 3.71 -13.77
CA GLY A 38 10.80 3.53 -14.69
C GLY A 38 9.62 4.48 -14.45
N ALA A 39 9.74 5.48 -13.55
CA ALA A 39 8.70 6.49 -13.34
C ALA A 39 8.31 7.23 -14.63
N TYR A 40 9.30 7.60 -15.45
CA TYR A 40 9.05 8.32 -16.70
C TYR A 40 8.22 7.49 -17.68
N ASP A 41 8.59 6.22 -17.89
CA ASP A 41 7.86 5.32 -18.80
C ASP A 41 6.41 5.07 -18.33
N ARG A 42 6.18 5.03 -17.01
CA ARG A 42 4.85 4.89 -16.41
C ARG A 42 4.01 6.16 -16.53
N TRP A 43 4.63 7.33 -16.40
CA TRP A 43 3.99 8.62 -16.62
C TRP A 43 3.62 8.79 -18.11
N ALA A 44 4.56 8.51 -19.02
CA ALA A 44 4.39 8.61 -20.47
C ALA A 44 3.65 7.40 -21.10
N ALA A 45 3.13 6.46 -20.30
CA ALA A 45 2.53 5.21 -20.79
C ALA A 45 1.32 5.40 -21.73
N ARG A 46 0.76 6.61 -21.79
CA ARG A 46 -0.39 7.02 -22.61
C ARG A 46 -0.01 8.02 -23.71
N GLY A 47 1.29 8.27 -23.90
CA GLY A 47 1.85 9.32 -24.76
C GLY A 47 2.70 10.31 -23.95
N GLU A 48 3.78 10.80 -24.54
CA GLU A 48 4.77 11.65 -23.85
C GLU A 48 4.20 12.97 -23.32
N GLU A 49 3.14 13.49 -23.95
CA GLU A 49 2.46 14.72 -23.51
C GLU A 49 1.05 14.44 -22.97
N ALA A 50 0.61 13.18 -22.93
CA ALA A 50 -0.79 12.85 -22.66
C ALA A 50 -1.24 13.29 -21.27
N MET A 51 -0.34 13.26 -20.30
CA MET A 51 -0.60 13.65 -18.90
C MET A 51 -0.65 15.16 -18.71
N LEU A 52 -0.09 15.96 -19.64
CA LEU A 52 -0.04 17.41 -19.55
C LEU A 52 -1.37 18.08 -19.94
N PRO A 53 -1.64 19.29 -19.40
CA PRO A 53 -0.93 19.95 -18.30
C PRO A 53 -1.32 19.45 -16.90
N GLU A 54 -2.33 18.57 -16.78
CA GLU A 54 -2.94 18.19 -15.50
C GLU A 54 -1.99 17.48 -14.53
N VAL A 55 -1.05 16.68 -15.04
CA VAL A 55 -0.06 15.97 -14.25
C VAL A 55 1.30 16.11 -14.94
N GLY A 56 2.09 17.09 -14.47
CA GLY A 56 3.51 17.16 -14.82
C GLY A 56 4.27 15.94 -14.30
N TYR A 57 5.41 15.64 -14.92
CA TYR A 57 6.25 14.52 -14.47
C TYR A 57 6.63 14.64 -12.98
N GLU A 58 6.92 15.86 -12.50
CA GLU A 58 7.26 16.15 -11.10
C GLU A 58 6.11 15.91 -10.11
N ASP A 59 4.86 15.86 -10.58
CA ASP A 59 3.68 15.58 -9.75
C ASP A 59 3.33 14.09 -9.74
N PHE A 60 3.82 13.32 -10.73
CA PHE A 60 3.54 11.90 -10.84
C PHE A 60 4.16 11.13 -9.67
N ARG A 61 3.38 10.24 -9.07
CA ARG A 61 3.84 9.36 -7.99
C ARG A 61 3.59 7.91 -8.34
N ILE A 62 4.62 7.10 -8.14
CA ILE A 62 4.48 5.65 -8.09
C ILE A 62 3.91 5.28 -6.72
N GLY A 63 3.14 4.21 -6.69
CA GLY A 63 2.51 3.72 -5.48
C GLY A 63 2.03 2.28 -5.67
N SER A 64 1.09 1.89 -4.82
CA SER A 64 0.53 0.54 -4.79
C SER A 64 -1.00 0.56 -4.82
N GLN A 65 -1.57 -0.47 -5.43
CA GLN A 65 -2.98 -0.82 -5.31
C GLN A 65 -3.44 -0.98 -3.85
N PHE A 66 -2.54 -1.43 -2.96
CA PHE A 66 -2.88 -1.82 -1.58
C PHE A 66 -2.77 -0.63 -0.63
N TRP A 67 -3.81 0.20 -0.63
CA TRP A 67 -3.96 1.34 0.28
C TRP A 67 -5.01 1.09 1.37
N VAL A 68 -4.96 1.91 2.42
CA VAL A 68 -6.02 2.06 3.42
C VAL A 68 -6.42 3.53 3.53
N LEU A 69 -7.55 3.90 2.96
CA LEU A 69 -8.00 5.28 2.86
C LEU A 69 -9.09 5.64 3.87
N LYS A 70 -8.99 6.85 4.43
CA LYS A 70 -10.10 7.51 5.10
C LYS A 70 -11.18 7.90 4.09
N ARG A 71 -12.42 8.01 4.57
CA ARG A 71 -13.57 8.43 3.75
C ARG A 71 -13.33 9.78 3.04
N LYS A 72 -12.62 10.72 3.69
CA LYS A 72 -12.25 12.00 3.06
C LYS A 72 -11.41 11.83 1.78
N HIS A 73 -10.39 10.98 1.81
CA HIS A 73 -9.52 10.74 0.65
C HIS A 73 -10.25 9.92 -0.43
N ALA A 74 -11.07 8.95 -0.03
CA ALA A 74 -11.90 8.22 -1.00
C ALA A 74 -12.84 9.18 -1.77
N ARG A 75 -13.42 10.18 -1.10
CA ARG A 75 -14.24 11.21 -1.76
C ARG A 75 -13.43 12.09 -2.71
N ILE A 76 -12.21 12.48 -2.32
CA ILE A 76 -11.30 13.25 -3.19
C ILE A 76 -11.00 12.45 -4.47
N VAL A 77 -10.53 11.22 -4.31
CA VAL A 77 -10.13 10.36 -5.45
C VAL A 77 -11.28 10.07 -6.40
N VAL A 78 -12.48 9.74 -5.88
CA VAL A 78 -13.65 9.45 -6.72
C VAL A 78 -14.23 10.73 -7.36
N GLY A 79 -14.11 11.87 -6.68
CA GLY A 79 -14.58 13.15 -7.18
C GLY A 79 -13.64 13.80 -8.20
N GLU A 80 -12.38 13.37 -8.26
CA GLU A 80 -11.37 14.01 -9.11
C GLU A 80 -11.53 13.61 -10.57
N ARG A 81 -11.74 14.60 -11.45
CA ARG A 81 -12.07 14.38 -12.87
C ARG A 81 -10.98 14.80 -13.83
N ARG A 82 -10.18 15.83 -13.51
CA ARG A 82 -9.13 16.36 -14.37
C ARG A 82 -7.97 15.38 -14.47
N VAL A 83 -7.42 14.96 -13.34
CA VAL A 83 -6.35 13.95 -13.27
C VAL A 83 -6.86 12.60 -13.78
N TRP A 84 -8.08 12.18 -13.40
CA TRP A 84 -8.66 10.94 -13.91
C TRP A 84 -8.83 10.94 -15.43
N SER A 85 -9.14 12.10 -16.03
CA SER A 85 -9.25 12.22 -17.50
C SER A 85 -7.98 11.79 -18.23
N LYS A 86 -6.82 11.89 -17.58
CA LYS A 86 -5.52 11.46 -18.10
C LYS A 86 -5.27 9.99 -17.83
N PHE A 87 -5.44 9.54 -16.59
CA PHE A 87 -5.20 8.15 -16.21
C PHE A 87 -6.12 7.13 -16.90
N LYS A 88 -7.31 7.55 -17.34
CA LYS A 88 -8.25 6.71 -18.09
C LYS A 88 -7.96 6.58 -19.59
N LEU A 89 -7.00 7.35 -20.12
CA LEU A 89 -6.65 7.23 -21.54
C LEU A 89 -6.07 5.85 -21.82
N PRO A 90 -6.24 5.30 -23.05
CA PRO A 90 -5.67 4.03 -23.43
C PRO A 90 -4.16 4.00 -23.27
N CYS A 91 -3.65 2.87 -22.80
CA CYS A 91 -2.23 2.60 -22.69
C CYS A 91 -1.65 2.35 -24.09
N LEU A 92 -0.44 2.87 -24.35
CA LEU A 92 0.31 2.54 -25.57
C LEU A 92 1.08 1.23 -25.43
N ARG A 93 1.48 0.89 -24.20
CA ARG A 93 2.17 -0.36 -23.84
C ARG A 93 1.63 -0.85 -22.50
N ASP A 94 1.07 -2.06 -22.48
CA ASP A 94 0.38 -2.58 -21.29
C ASP A 94 1.32 -2.73 -20.09
N TYR A 95 2.56 -3.17 -20.30
CA TYR A 95 3.51 -3.46 -19.22
C TYR A 95 4.12 -2.21 -18.56
N THR A 96 3.79 -1.00 -19.01
CA THR A 96 4.19 0.26 -18.36
C THR A 96 3.00 1.00 -17.75
N CYS A 97 1.78 0.48 -17.88
CA CYS A 97 0.56 1.24 -17.66
C CYS A 97 -0.30 0.68 -16.52
N TYR A 98 -0.04 1.16 -15.29
CA TYR A 98 -0.71 0.71 -14.07
C TYR A 98 -1.47 1.87 -13.39
N PRO A 99 -2.60 2.35 -13.95
CA PRO A 99 -3.33 3.48 -13.37
C PRO A 99 -3.71 3.27 -11.91
N GLU A 100 -4.07 2.05 -11.55
CA GLU A 100 -4.47 1.67 -10.21
C GLU A 100 -3.33 1.69 -9.17
N GLU A 101 -2.07 1.66 -9.62
CA GLU A 101 -0.89 1.82 -8.75
C GLU A 101 -0.47 3.29 -8.61
N HIS A 102 -0.87 4.18 -9.52
CA HIS A 102 -0.29 5.53 -9.62
C HIS A 102 -1.31 6.66 -9.46
N TYR A 103 -2.57 6.46 -9.86
CA TYR A 103 -3.63 7.48 -9.81
C TYR A 103 -3.88 7.99 -8.39
N PHE A 104 -4.08 7.06 -7.45
CA PHE A 104 -4.39 7.39 -6.06
C PHE A 104 -3.22 8.14 -5.39
N ALA A 105 -1.99 7.66 -5.61
CA ALA A 105 -0.77 8.26 -5.08
C ALA A 105 -0.57 9.69 -5.64
N THR A 106 -0.70 9.85 -6.95
CA THR A 106 -0.56 11.14 -7.65
C THR A 106 -1.59 12.15 -7.14
N VAL A 107 -2.89 11.82 -7.19
CA VAL A 107 -3.97 12.72 -6.75
C VAL A 107 -3.79 13.14 -5.29
N LEU A 108 -3.54 12.19 -4.39
CA LEU A 108 -3.44 12.52 -2.97
C LEU A 108 -2.19 13.34 -2.65
N SER A 109 -1.07 13.10 -3.34
CA SER A 109 0.16 13.90 -3.16
C SER A 109 -0.01 15.36 -3.60
N MET A 110 -0.80 15.61 -4.65
CA MET A 110 -1.09 16.96 -5.14
C MET A 110 -2.11 17.70 -4.26
N VAL A 111 -3.11 16.97 -3.71
CA VAL A 111 -4.29 17.59 -3.07
C VAL A 111 -4.19 17.68 -1.55
N ASP A 112 -3.69 16.65 -0.86
CA ASP A 112 -3.61 16.60 0.61
C ASP A 112 -2.31 15.92 1.10
N PRO A 113 -1.13 16.52 0.83
CA PRO A 113 0.18 15.95 1.15
C PRO A 113 0.41 15.71 2.66
N ARG A 114 -0.42 16.31 3.54
CA ARG A 114 -0.33 16.14 5.00
C ARG A 114 -1.39 15.18 5.56
N GLY A 115 -2.33 14.74 4.72
CA GLY A 115 -3.48 13.91 5.11
C GLY A 115 -3.21 12.41 5.17
N TYR A 116 -2.04 11.97 4.69
CA TYR A 116 -1.64 10.57 4.61
C TYR A 116 -0.30 10.30 5.32
N VAL A 117 -0.02 9.02 5.54
CA VAL A 117 1.31 8.50 5.77
C VAL A 117 1.73 7.81 4.46
N PRO A 118 2.90 8.14 3.88
CA PRO A 118 3.38 7.62 2.60
C PRO A 118 3.92 6.20 2.76
N CYS A 119 3.13 5.33 3.40
CA CYS A 119 3.42 3.92 3.55
C CYS A 119 2.14 3.09 3.39
N THR A 120 2.28 1.86 2.88
CA THR A 120 1.22 0.85 2.90
C THR A 120 1.22 0.10 4.22
N LEU A 121 0.06 -0.45 4.59
CA LEU A 121 -0.10 -1.39 5.71
C LEU A 121 -0.10 -2.86 5.24
N THR A 122 0.20 -3.11 3.97
CA THR A 122 0.25 -4.46 3.39
C THR A 122 1.69 -4.83 3.07
N HIS A 123 2.24 -5.80 3.81
CA HIS A 123 3.57 -6.33 3.52
C HIS A 123 3.57 -7.08 2.18
N VAL A 124 4.62 -6.85 1.38
CA VAL A 124 4.85 -7.51 0.11
C VAL A 124 6.31 -7.96 0.03
N ASP A 125 6.54 -9.22 -0.30
CA ASP A 125 7.90 -9.75 -0.52
C ASP A 125 8.29 -9.60 -2.00
N TRP A 126 9.21 -8.67 -2.28
CA TRP A 126 9.74 -8.46 -3.62
C TRP A 126 11.03 -9.25 -3.89
N ASN A 127 11.57 -9.97 -2.90
CA ASN A 127 12.79 -10.74 -3.09
C ASN A 127 12.52 -11.93 -4.01
N GLY A 128 13.18 -12.01 -5.17
CA GLY A 128 12.88 -13.03 -6.18
C GLY A 128 11.49 -12.88 -6.82
N GLY A 129 10.95 -11.66 -6.86
CA GLY A 129 9.79 -11.33 -7.69
C GLY A 129 10.11 -11.46 -9.19
N HIS A 130 9.10 -11.77 -10.00
CA HIS A 130 9.25 -11.99 -11.44
C HIS A 130 8.16 -11.24 -12.21
N GLY A 131 8.53 -10.54 -13.29
CA GLY A 131 7.58 -9.88 -14.20
C GLY A 131 6.67 -8.84 -13.52
N GLY A 132 7.17 -8.10 -12.53
CA GLY A 132 6.36 -7.13 -11.78
C GLY A 132 5.44 -7.75 -10.72
N HIS A 133 5.52 -9.06 -10.49
CA HIS A 133 4.78 -9.73 -9.42
C HIS A 133 5.68 -10.03 -8.21
N PRO A 134 5.18 -9.81 -6.98
CA PRO A 134 5.92 -10.16 -5.78
C PRO A 134 6.00 -11.68 -5.60
N ARG A 135 6.98 -12.12 -4.81
CA ARG A 135 7.14 -13.52 -4.43
C ARG A 135 5.90 -14.03 -3.72
N MET A 136 5.58 -15.29 -3.99
CA MET A 136 4.52 -16.02 -3.31
C MET A 136 5.10 -16.83 -2.15
N TYR A 137 4.55 -16.68 -0.95
CA TYR A 137 4.78 -17.58 0.17
C TYR A 137 4.08 -18.91 -0.11
N MET A 138 4.85 -19.99 -0.07
CA MET A 138 4.33 -21.35 -0.27
C MET A 138 3.88 -21.96 1.06
N GLU A 139 3.05 -23.01 0.97
CA GLU A 139 2.53 -23.79 2.10
C GLU A 139 3.61 -24.19 3.11
N SER A 140 4.78 -24.64 2.65
CA SER A 140 5.90 -25.07 3.51
C SER A 140 6.53 -23.94 4.33
N GLU A 141 6.32 -22.68 3.94
CA GLU A 141 6.83 -21.50 4.66
C GLU A 141 5.85 -20.97 5.70
N VAL A 142 4.58 -21.39 5.62
CA VAL A 142 3.53 -20.85 6.49
C VAL A 142 3.56 -21.53 7.85
N GLY A 143 3.91 -20.73 8.84
CA GLY A 143 3.91 -21.13 10.24
C GLY A 143 3.95 -19.92 11.18
N PRO A 144 3.89 -20.17 12.49
CA PRO A 144 3.89 -19.10 13.49
C PRO A 144 5.09 -18.15 13.38
N GLU A 145 6.26 -18.67 13.00
CA GLU A 145 7.51 -17.94 12.88
C GLU A 145 7.46 -16.92 11.72
N LEU A 146 6.84 -17.30 10.59
CA LEU A 146 6.62 -16.40 9.46
C LEU A 146 5.74 -15.22 9.90
N ILE A 147 4.60 -15.49 10.55
CA ILE A 147 3.69 -14.42 10.99
C ILE A 147 4.38 -13.45 11.95
N ARG A 148 5.12 -13.98 12.95
CA ARG A 148 5.87 -13.12 13.89
C ARG A 148 6.97 -12.31 13.21
N ARG A 149 7.64 -12.86 12.20
CA ARG A 149 8.63 -12.15 11.40
C ARG A 149 8.00 -11.02 10.57
N LEU A 150 6.85 -11.28 9.95
CA LEU A 150 6.12 -10.29 9.16
C LEU A 150 5.58 -9.13 10.01
N ARG A 151 5.16 -9.39 11.25
CA ARG A 151 4.77 -8.33 12.19
C ARG A 151 5.93 -7.38 12.50
N LYS A 152 7.12 -7.93 12.71
CA LYS A 152 8.34 -7.18 13.05
C LYS A 152 9.03 -6.53 11.85
N SER A 153 8.59 -6.76 10.62
CA SER A 153 9.22 -6.16 9.45
C SER A 153 8.91 -4.66 9.37
N ARG A 154 9.66 -3.94 8.54
CA ARG A 154 9.52 -2.50 8.36
C ARG A 154 9.27 -2.17 6.88
N PRO A 155 8.42 -1.19 6.56
CA PRO A 155 8.33 -0.64 5.22
C PRO A 155 9.68 -0.08 4.78
N ARG A 156 9.96 -0.11 3.47
CA ARG A 156 11.18 0.49 2.90
C ARG A 156 11.13 2.03 2.83
N TYR A 157 9.98 2.61 3.12
CA TYR A 157 9.64 4.01 2.92
C TYR A 157 8.66 4.47 4.02
N GLY A 158 8.49 5.78 4.16
CA GLY A 158 7.56 6.37 5.12
C GLY A 158 8.19 6.94 6.38
N ASP A 159 9.48 6.72 6.60
CA ASP A 159 10.22 7.23 7.76
C ASP A 159 10.47 8.75 7.70
N GLU A 160 10.39 9.36 6.51
CA GLU A 160 10.69 10.79 6.29
C GLU A 160 9.71 11.75 6.98
N ILE A 161 8.49 11.31 7.30
CA ILE A 161 7.49 12.14 8.00
C ILE A 161 7.73 12.19 9.51
N SER A 162 8.54 11.28 10.06
CA SER A 162 8.80 11.14 11.49
C SER A 162 9.50 12.37 12.11
N SER A 163 10.10 13.22 11.28
CA SER A 163 10.96 14.33 11.71
C SER A 163 10.20 15.63 12.03
N ASN A 164 8.93 15.79 11.63
CA ASN A 164 8.26 17.10 11.64
C ASN A 164 6.87 17.16 12.33
N GLY A 165 6.55 16.29 13.31
CA GLY A 165 5.22 16.32 13.94
C GLY A 165 5.11 15.78 15.36
N SER A 166 4.39 16.55 16.18
CA SER A 166 4.07 16.39 17.60
C SER A 166 3.12 15.22 17.92
N GLU A 167 3.56 13.98 17.73
CA GLU A 167 2.86 12.80 18.28
C GLU A 167 3.59 12.27 19.53
N SER A 168 2.81 11.95 20.57
CA SER A 168 3.32 11.42 21.85
C SER A 168 4.18 10.17 21.63
N GLU A 169 5.34 10.11 22.26
CA GLU A 169 6.33 9.01 22.18
C GLU A 169 5.73 7.61 22.39
N SER A 170 4.66 7.50 23.19
CA SER A 170 3.98 6.23 23.46
C SER A 170 3.07 5.74 22.33
N LYS A 171 2.67 6.62 21.39
CA LYS A 171 2.01 6.24 20.13
C LYS A 171 3.01 5.96 19.01
N ARG A 172 4.16 6.66 19.01
CA ARG A 172 5.29 6.39 18.09
C ARG A 172 5.75 4.94 18.21
N ARG A 173 5.98 4.46 19.45
CA ARG A 173 6.43 3.09 19.73
C ARG A 173 5.54 1.98 19.16
N ARG A 174 4.21 2.10 19.22
CA ARG A 174 3.30 1.03 18.76
C ARG A 174 3.13 0.97 17.24
N HIS A 175 3.19 2.11 16.55
CA HIS A 175 3.17 2.16 15.09
C HIS A 175 4.55 1.81 14.51
N GLU A 176 5.61 2.06 15.28
CA GLU A 176 6.94 1.56 14.99
C GLU A 176 6.99 0.04 15.15
N GLU A 177 6.43 -0.57 16.20
CA GLU A 177 6.61 -2.02 16.45
C GLU A 177 5.99 -2.97 15.41
N ASP A 178 4.74 -2.73 14.98
CA ASP A 178 4.00 -3.59 14.03
C ASP A 178 3.34 -2.77 12.89
N PRO A 179 4.10 -2.36 11.86
CA PRO A 179 3.62 -1.43 10.84
C PRO A 179 2.65 -2.07 9.82
N PHE A 180 2.65 -3.39 9.68
CA PHE A 180 1.83 -4.09 8.70
C PHE A 180 0.60 -4.73 9.34
N MET A 181 -0.58 -4.45 8.77
CA MET A 181 -1.85 -5.08 9.17
C MET A 181 -2.16 -6.32 8.33
N PHE A 182 -1.62 -6.37 7.10
CA PHE A 182 -1.86 -7.42 6.13
C PHE A 182 -0.55 -7.86 5.48
N ALA A 183 -0.55 -9.04 4.86
CA ALA A 183 0.56 -9.51 4.04
C ALA A 183 0.06 -10.22 2.77
N ARG A 184 0.88 -10.17 1.72
CA ARG A 184 0.71 -10.88 0.45
C ARG A 184 2.08 -11.22 -0.16
N LYS A 185 2.20 -12.19 -1.07
CA LYS A 185 1.14 -13.03 -1.67
C LYS A 185 1.23 -14.46 -1.12
N PHE A 186 0.13 -15.03 -0.64
CA PHE A 186 0.09 -16.41 -0.16
C PHE A 186 -0.50 -17.34 -1.23
N SER A 187 0.07 -18.54 -1.35
CA SER A 187 -0.48 -19.61 -2.20
C SER A 187 -1.83 -20.09 -1.68
N ALA A 188 -2.71 -20.53 -2.57
CA ALA A 188 -3.98 -21.16 -2.17
C ALA A 188 -3.75 -22.43 -1.34
N ALA A 189 -2.65 -23.15 -1.57
CA ALA A 189 -2.26 -24.34 -0.81
C ALA A 189 -2.02 -24.03 0.68
N SER A 190 -1.66 -22.78 1.01
CA SER A 190 -1.39 -22.34 2.39
C SER A 190 -2.63 -22.28 3.29
N LEU A 191 -3.84 -22.46 2.75
CA LEU A 191 -5.08 -22.31 3.51
C LEU A 191 -5.10 -23.18 4.77
N HIS A 192 -4.70 -24.44 4.65
CA HIS A 192 -4.73 -25.36 5.79
C HIS A 192 -3.77 -24.92 6.91
N GLN A 193 -2.53 -24.51 6.59
CA GLN A 193 -1.59 -24.00 7.60
C GLN A 193 -2.06 -22.68 8.21
N LEU A 194 -2.62 -21.78 7.41
CA LEU A 194 -3.14 -20.51 7.91
C LEU A 194 -4.29 -20.74 8.91
N MET A 195 -5.18 -21.68 8.60
CA MET A 195 -6.30 -22.03 9.48
C MET A 195 -5.83 -22.74 10.75
N SER A 196 -4.81 -23.60 10.68
CA SER A 196 -4.31 -24.31 11.87
C SER A 196 -3.67 -23.38 12.91
N ILE A 197 -3.08 -22.26 12.48
CA ILE A 197 -2.44 -21.27 13.37
C ILE A 197 -3.33 -20.04 13.64
N ALA A 198 -4.55 -20.00 13.08
CA ALA A 198 -5.38 -18.80 13.07
C ALA A 198 -5.67 -18.29 14.49
N ASN A 199 -6.20 -19.16 15.37
CA ASN A 199 -6.62 -18.75 16.71
C ASN A 199 -5.45 -18.54 17.69
N GLU A 200 -4.34 -19.27 17.50
CA GLU A 200 -3.21 -19.25 18.42
C GLU A 200 -2.17 -18.18 18.08
N VAL A 201 -2.12 -17.75 16.82
CA VAL A 201 -1.08 -16.84 16.33
C VAL A 201 -1.68 -15.60 15.67
N ILE A 202 -2.48 -15.77 14.61
CA ILE A 202 -2.89 -14.64 13.75
C ILE A 202 -3.95 -13.77 14.45
N LEU A 203 -4.99 -14.41 14.96
CA LEU A 203 -6.18 -13.80 15.56
C LEU A 203 -6.11 -13.71 17.09
N LYS A 204 -5.01 -14.16 17.69
CA LYS A 204 -4.77 -14.01 19.12
C LYS A 204 -4.70 -12.52 19.48
N GLU A 205 -5.53 -12.11 20.44
CA GLU A 205 -5.58 -10.73 20.99
C GLU A 205 -4.38 -10.42 21.89
#